data_AF-A0AA43ECS2-F1
#
_entry.id   AF-A0AA43ECS2-F1
#
_cell.length_a   1.000
_cell.length_b   1.000
_cell.length_c   1.000
_cell.angle_alpha   90.00
_cell.angle_beta   90.00
_cell.angle_gamma   90.00
#
_symmetry.space_group_name_H-M   'P 1'
#
loop_
_entity.id
_entity.type
_entity.pdbx_description
1 polymer ?
#
loop_
_entity_poly.entity_id
_entity_poly.type
_entity_poly.pdbx_seq_one_letter_code
_entity_poly.pdbx_strand_id
1 'polypeptide(L)'
;MSCNRYQTDGMRLLDGEMSADEAAAYEAHLRGCDVCHREMKSLGRVVRFSEELKLRAPDDEFWKGYWESIYRRSERSIGFVLLIGGLLAVTVYGIYRALTSPALLTYEGISVTIILVGLAIIFISVVRERYHERRNDPYREVER
;
A
#
# COMPACT_ATOMS: atom_id res chain seq x y z
N MET A 1 -0.49 48.86 -21.74
CA MET A 1 -1.54 47.88 -22.07
C MET A 1 -1.13 46.53 -21.52
N SER A 2 -1.83 46.02 -20.51
CA SER A 2 -1.56 44.73 -19.87
C SER A 2 -2.15 43.60 -20.71
N CYS A 3 -1.32 42.90 -21.48
CA CYS A 3 -1.74 41.70 -22.20
C CYS A 3 -1.56 40.48 -21.28
N ASN A 4 -2.63 39.72 -21.06
CA ASN A 4 -2.65 38.56 -20.17
C ASN A 4 -2.81 37.23 -20.93
N ARG A 5 -2.72 37.23 -22.26
CA ARG A 5 -2.89 36.03 -23.09
C ARG A 5 -1.89 34.92 -22.75
N TYR A 6 -0.72 35.28 -22.25
CA TYR A 6 0.31 34.35 -21.78
C TYR A 6 -0.20 33.37 -20.69
N GLN A 7 -1.20 33.76 -19.89
CA GLN A 7 -1.73 32.91 -18.82
C GLN A 7 -2.49 31.68 -19.34
N THR A 8 -3.10 31.77 -20.52
CA THR A 8 -3.93 30.70 -21.10
C THR A 8 -3.32 30.16 -22.38
N ASP A 9 -3.12 31.04 -23.37
CA ASP A 9 -2.57 30.65 -24.67
C ASP A 9 -1.10 30.20 -24.53
N GLY A 10 -0.38 30.74 -23.54
CA GLY A 10 1.00 30.38 -23.28
C GLY A 10 1.20 28.92 -22.85
N MET A 11 0.38 28.43 -21.92
CA MET A 11 0.43 27.03 -21.49
C MET A 11 -0.11 26.10 -22.57
N ARG A 12 -1.24 26.44 -23.21
CA ARG A 12 -1.80 25.64 -24.30
C ARG A 12 -0.81 25.42 -25.46
N LEU A 13 -0.01 26.44 -25.79
CA LEU A 13 1.04 26.32 -26.80
C LEU A 13 2.16 25.35 -26.35
N LEU A 14 2.59 25.43 -25.09
CA LEU A 14 3.67 24.59 -24.54
C LEU A 14 3.24 23.13 -24.39
N ASP A 15 1.99 22.89 -24.01
CA ASP A 15 1.42 21.54 -23.82
C ASP A 15 0.95 20.91 -25.15
N GLY A 16 0.98 21.67 -26.25
CA GLY A 16 0.57 21.19 -27.59
C GLY A 16 -0.94 21.07 -27.78
N GLU A 17 -1.74 21.79 -26.99
CA GLU A 17 -3.21 21.77 -27.03
C GLU A 17 -3.85 22.76 -28.03
N MET A 18 -3.03 23.45 -28.83
CA MET A 18 -3.50 24.38 -29.86
C MET A 18 -3.55 23.69 -31.22
N SER A 19 -4.61 23.96 -31.99
CA SER A 19 -4.62 23.66 -33.42
C SER A 19 -3.56 24.48 -34.17
N ALA A 20 -3.19 24.05 -35.38
CA ALA A 20 -2.15 24.73 -36.17
C ALA A 20 -2.49 26.22 -36.42
N ASP A 21 -3.77 26.52 -36.66
CA ASP A 21 -4.24 27.89 -36.91
C ASP A 21 -4.20 28.75 -35.64
N GLU A 22 -4.59 28.19 -34.49
CA GLU A 22 -4.51 28.87 -33.19
C GLU A 22 -3.05 29.16 -32.80
N ALA A 23 -2.16 28.18 -32.98
CA ALA A 23 -0.74 28.33 -32.71
C ALA A 23 -0.13 29.45 -33.58
N ALA A 24 -0.38 29.45 -34.89
CA ALA A 24 0.10 30.48 -35.79
C ALA A 24 -0.41 31.89 -35.42
N ALA A 25 -1.68 32.01 -35.03
CA ALA A 25 -2.26 33.27 -34.58
C ALA A 25 -1.61 33.79 -33.29
N TYR A 26 -1.29 32.90 -32.36
CA TYR A 26 -0.64 33.26 -31.11
C TYR A 26 0.86 33.56 -31.29
N GLU A 27 1.56 32.83 -32.14
CA GLU A 27 2.94 33.15 -32.54
C GLU A 27 3.05 34.50 -33.23
N ALA A 28 2.09 34.85 -34.10
CA ALA A 28 2.01 36.19 -34.69
C ALA A 28 1.83 37.27 -33.61
N HIS A 29 1.01 36.99 -32.59
CA HIS A 29 0.85 37.88 -31.44
C HIS A 29 2.14 38.05 -30.62
N LEU A 30 2.91 36.97 -30.41
CA LEU A 30 4.19 37.02 -29.69
C LEU A 30 5.21 37.95 -30.36
N ARG A 31 5.18 38.08 -31.70
CA ARG A 31 6.06 39.03 -32.43
C ARG A 31 5.71 40.49 -32.19
N GLY A 32 4.45 40.79 -31.83
CA GLY A 32 3.94 42.14 -31.62
C GLY A 32 3.76 42.55 -30.16
N CYS A 33 3.92 41.63 -29.21
CA CYS A 33 3.68 41.88 -27.79
C CYS A 33 4.87 41.52 -26.92
N ASP A 34 5.61 42.54 -26.47
CA ASP A 34 6.78 42.36 -25.60
C ASP A 34 6.46 41.70 -24.25
N VAL A 35 5.25 41.90 -23.73
CA VAL A 35 4.81 41.30 -22.46
C VAL A 35 4.70 39.79 -22.61
N CYS A 36 3.92 39.32 -23.58
CA CYS A 36 3.73 37.89 -23.83
C CYS A 36 5.04 37.21 -24.26
N HIS A 37 5.90 37.89 -25.02
CA HIS A 37 7.21 37.36 -25.39
C HIS A 37 8.12 37.16 -24.16
N ARG A 38 8.17 38.11 -23.23
CA ARG A 38 8.94 37.97 -21.98
C ARG A 38 8.40 36.86 -21.09
N GLU A 39 7.09 36.78 -20.91
CA GLU A 39 6.48 35.74 -20.08
C GLU A 39 6.58 34.35 -20.71
N MET A 40 6.52 34.23 -22.03
CA MET A 40 6.79 32.95 -22.71
C MET A 40 8.21 32.44 -22.41
N LYS A 41 9.18 33.34 -22.37
CA LYS A 41 10.56 33.01 -22.00
C LYS A 41 10.72 32.65 -20.52
N SER A 42 9.87 33.18 -19.63
CA SER A 42 9.86 32.81 -18.21
C SER A 42 9.27 31.40 -18.04
N LEU A 43 8.11 31.13 -18.65
CA LEU A 43 7.43 29.84 -18.64
C LEU A 43 8.29 28.72 -19.23
N GLY A 44 8.90 28.93 -20.40
CA GLY A 44 9.77 27.92 -21.03
C GLY A 44 10.99 27.55 -20.18
N ARG A 45 11.43 28.43 -19.27
CA ARG A 45 12.53 28.15 -18.35
C ARG A 45 12.11 27.18 -17.25
N VAL A 46 10.88 27.32 -16.76
CA VAL A 46 10.29 26.42 -15.74
C VAL A 46 10.06 25.04 -16.34
N VAL A 47 9.49 24.96 -17.55
CA VAL A 47 9.25 23.69 -18.26
C VAL A 47 10.56 22.91 -18.45
N ARG A 48 11.61 23.56 -18.95
CA ARG A 48 12.92 22.93 -19.08
C ARG A 48 13.49 22.40 -17.76
N PHE A 49 13.36 23.18 -16.68
CA PHE A 49 13.83 22.74 -15.37
C PHE A 49 13.06 21.50 -14.88
N SER A 50 11.76 21.43 -15.15
CA SER A 50 10.97 20.23 -14.85
C SER A 50 11.33 19.02 -15.73
N GLU A 51 11.70 19.22 -16.99
CA GLU A 51 12.16 18.13 -17.87
C GLU A 51 13.54 17.60 -17.46
N GLU A 52 14.41 18.45 -16.93
CA GLU A 52 15.72 18.07 -16.37
C GLU A 52 15.57 17.27 -15.08
N LEU A 53 14.48 17.47 -14.32
CA LEU A 53 14.08 16.64 -13.18
C LEU A 53 13.49 15.30 -13.66
N LYS A 54 14.30 14.51 -14.36
CA LYS A 54 13.96 13.10 -14.61
C LYS A 54 14.00 12.36 -13.29
N LEU A 55 12.83 12.12 -12.72
CA LEU A 55 12.65 11.14 -11.64
C LEU A 55 13.23 9.82 -12.13
N ARG A 56 14.30 9.38 -11.47
CA ARG A 56 14.93 8.10 -11.78
C ARG A 56 13.89 7.02 -11.45
N ALA A 57 13.39 6.34 -12.47
CA ALA A 57 12.51 5.20 -12.28
C ALA A 57 13.26 4.18 -11.39
N PRO A 58 12.60 3.63 -10.35
CA PRO A 58 13.21 2.57 -9.55
C PRO A 58 13.57 1.40 -10.47
N ASP A 59 14.71 0.76 -10.24
CA ASP A 59 15.10 -0.40 -11.02
C ASP A 59 14.35 -1.67 -10.57
N ASP A 60 14.51 -2.75 -11.33
CA ASP A 60 13.87 -4.04 -11.04
C ASP A 60 14.40 -4.70 -9.75
N GLU A 61 15.61 -4.36 -9.31
CA GLU A 61 16.24 -4.85 -8.07
C GLU A 61 15.57 -4.23 -6.83
N PHE A 62 15.25 -2.92 -6.88
CA PHE A 62 14.44 -2.24 -5.87
C PHE A 62 13.07 -2.91 -5.70
N TRP A 63 12.40 -3.24 -6.82
CA TRP A 63 11.10 -3.91 -6.78
C TRP A 63 11.18 -5.31 -6.19
N LYS A 64 12.22 -6.08 -6.51
CA LYS A 64 12.43 -7.42 -5.92
C LYS A 64 12.59 -7.34 -4.40
N GLY A 65 13.43 -6.43 -3.90
CA GLY A 65 13.62 -6.23 -2.46
C GLY A 65 12.34 -5.82 -1.75
N TYR A 66 11.58 -4.90 -2.34
CA TYR A 66 10.27 -4.47 -1.83
C TYR A 66 9.28 -5.64 -1.74
N TRP A 67 9.14 -6.41 -2.82
CA TRP A 67 8.24 -7.57 -2.85
C TRP A 67 8.63 -8.65 -1.86
N GLU A 68 9.91 -8.99 -1.73
CA GLU A 68 10.34 -9.98 -0.74
C GLU A 68 10.08 -9.53 0.70
N SER A 69 10.19 -8.23 1.00
CA SER A 69 9.90 -7.70 2.34
C SER A 69 8.41 -7.84 2.70
N ILE A 70 7.52 -7.65 1.71
CA ILE A 70 6.07 -7.77 1.88
C ILE A 70 5.63 -9.23 1.96
N TYR A 71 6.18 -10.09 1.10
CA TYR A 71 5.82 -11.50 1.02
C TYR A 71 6.23 -12.26 2.29
N ARG A 72 7.43 -12.00 2.82
CA ARG A 72 7.93 -12.61 4.06
C ARG A 72 7.08 -12.29 5.30
N ARG A 73 6.35 -11.17 5.32
CA ARG A 73 5.55 -10.73 6.46
C ARG A 73 4.08 -11.15 6.40
N SER A 74 3.53 -11.30 5.20
CA SER A 74 2.07 -11.32 5.00
C SER A 74 1.47 -12.73 5.03
N GLU A 75 2.09 -13.72 4.39
CA GLU A 75 1.46 -15.04 4.25
C GLU A 75 1.38 -15.80 5.59
N ARG A 76 2.43 -15.75 6.41
CA ARG A 76 2.44 -16.44 7.71
C ARG A 76 1.53 -15.75 8.73
N SER A 77 1.52 -14.41 8.79
CA SER A 77 0.75 -13.68 9.79
C SER A 77 -0.77 -13.82 9.58
N ILE A 78 -1.23 -13.76 8.32
CA ILE A 78 -2.66 -13.86 8.01
C ILE A 78 -3.17 -15.29 8.24
N GLY A 79 -2.38 -16.30 7.84
CA GLY A 79 -2.72 -17.71 8.09
C GLY A 79 -2.87 -18.01 9.58
N PHE A 80 -1.95 -17.51 10.41
CA PHE A 80 -2.07 -17.67 11.87
C PHE A 80 -3.26 -16.92 12.45
N VAL A 81 -3.55 -15.68 12.02
CA VAL A 81 -4.71 -14.92 12.53
C VAL A 81 -6.03 -15.64 12.21
N LEU A 82 -6.18 -16.17 10.98
CA LEU A 82 -7.37 -16.93 10.59
C LEU A 82 -7.48 -18.25 11.35
N LEU A 83 -6.37 -18.95 11.56
CA LEU A 83 -6.34 -20.19 12.36
C LEU A 83 -6.70 -19.90 13.82
N ILE A 84 -6.08 -18.90 14.44
CA ILE A 84 -6.38 -18.43 15.80
C ILE A 84 -7.86 -18.06 15.93
N GLY A 85 -8.38 -17.24 15.02
CA GLY A 85 -9.77 -16.79 15.03
C GLY A 85 -10.76 -17.93 14.84
N GLY A 86 -10.49 -18.83 13.89
CA GLY A 86 -11.32 -20.01 13.64
C GLY A 86 -11.33 -20.97 14.82
N LEU A 87 -10.18 -21.21 15.44
CA LEU A 87 -10.10 -22.06 16.61
C LEU A 87 -10.85 -21.46 17.81
N LEU A 88 -10.64 -20.17 18.09
CA LEU A 88 -11.37 -19.47 19.15
C LEU A 88 -12.87 -19.54 18.93
N ALA A 89 -13.34 -19.34 17.70
CA ALA A 89 -14.75 -19.45 17.36
C ALA A 89 -15.31 -20.85 17.64
N VAL A 90 -14.58 -21.91 17.26
CA VAL A 90 -14.97 -23.31 17.52
C VAL A 90 -14.98 -23.61 19.02
N THR A 91 -13.98 -23.16 19.77
CA THR A 91 -13.91 -23.36 21.22
C THR A 91 -15.04 -22.63 21.94
N VAL A 92 -15.29 -21.36 21.61
CA VAL A 92 -16.39 -20.58 22.21
C VAL A 92 -17.74 -21.20 21.87
N TYR A 93 -17.95 -21.61 20.62
CA TYR A 93 -19.18 -22.31 20.23
C TYR A 93 -19.35 -23.64 20.96
N GLY A 94 -18.27 -24.42 21.11
CA GLY A 94 -18.26 -25.67 21.87
C GLY A 94 -18.62 -25.46 23.34
N ILE A 95 -18.05 -24.43 23.99
CA ILE A 95 -18.35 -24.04 25.37
C ILE A 95 -19.81 -23.56 25.50
N TYR A 96 -20.28 -22.73 24.57
CA TYR A 96 -21.68 -22.29 24.56
C TYR A 96 -22.64 -23.47 24.49
N ARG A 97 -22.38 -24.43 23.59
CA ARG A 97 -23.20 -25.64 23.43
C ARG A 97 -23.12 -26.55 24.66
N ALA A 98 -21.95 -26.63 25.29
CA ALA A 98 -21.74 -27.34 26.55
C ALA A 98 -22.58 -26.72 27.69
N LEU A 99 -22.51 -25.40 27.89
CA LEU A 99 -23.23 -24.72 28.98
C LEU A 99 -24.75 -24.71 28.82
N THR A 100 -25.25 -24.71 27.58
CA THR A 100 -26.69 -24.66 27.28
C THR A 100 -27.35 -26.04 27.21
N SER A 101 -26.59 -27.13 27.22
CA SER A 101 -27.14 -28.48 27.17
C SER A 101 -26.80 -29.29 28.44
N PRO A 102 -27.77 -29.97 29.07
CA PRO A 102 -27.54 -30.83 30.23
C PRO A 102 -26.74 -32.13 29.90
N ALA A 103 -26.22 -32.23 28.67
CA ALA A 103 -25.49 -33.39 28.15
C ALA A 103 -23.99 -33.40 28.52
N LEU A 104 -23.50 -32.47 29.34
CA LEU A 104 -22.09 -32.42 29.71
C LEU A 104 -21.59 -33.67 30.45
N LEU A 105 -22.48 -34.39 31.13
CA LEU A 105 -22.17 -35.63 31.85
C LEU A 105 -22.32 -36.90 30.98
N THR A 106 -22.74 -36.78 29.71
CA THR A 106 -22.73 -37.91 28.79
C THR A 106 -21.33 -38.13 28.22
N TYR A 107 -21.04 -39.37 27.81
CA TYR A 107 -19.78 -39.75 27.19
C TYR A 107 -19.42 -38.87 25.96
N GLU A 108 -20.43 -38.46 25.19
CA GLU A 108 -20.27 -37.53 24.07
C GLU A 108 -19.83 -36.12 24.54
N GLY A 109 -20.36 -35.61 25.66
CA GLY A 109 -19.96 -34.32 26.21
C GLY A 109 -18.51 -34.30 26.72
N ILE A 110 -18.10 -35.37 27.41
CA ILE A 110 -16.74 -35.51 27.94
C ILE A 110 -15.70 -35.63 26.81
N SER A 111 -15.98 -36.44 25.79
CA SER A 111 -15.06 -36.63 24.66
C SER A 111 -14.82 -35.33 23.88
N VAL A 112 -15.86 -34.55 23.58
CA VAL A 112 -15.74 -33.24 22.93
C VAL A 112 -14.96 -32.25 23.80
N THR A 113 -15.19 -32.27 25.12
CA THR A 113 -14.50 -31.37 26.06
C THR A 113 -13.00 -31.65 26.11
N ILE A 114 -12.59 -32.93 26.17
CA ILE A 114 -11.18 -33.33 26.18
C ILE A 114 -10.48 -32.90 24.88
N ILE A 115 -11.13 -33.07 23.73
CA ILE A 115 -10.58 -32.65 22.44
C ILE A 115 -10.40 -31.13 22.41
N LEU A 116 -11.40 -30.36 22.84
CA LEU A 116 -11.31 -28.88 22.87
C LEU A 116 -10.20 -28.39 23.81
N VAL A 117 -10.06 -29.01 24.98
CA VAL A 117 -9.00 -28.69 25.94
C VAL A 117 -7.62 -29.04 25.37
N GLY A 118 -7.46 -30.21 24.75
CA GLY A 118 -6.21 -30.60 24.09
C GLY A 118 -5.82 -29.62 22.97
N LEU A 119 -6.79 -29.19 22.17
CA LEU A 119 -6.57 -28.21 21.11
C LEU A 119 -6.18 -26.84 21.68
N ALA A 120 -6.83 -26.40 22.76
CA ALA A 120 -6.48 -25.16 23.45
C ALA A 120 -5.06 -25.19 24.05
N ILE A 121 -4.63 -26.32 24.62
CA ILE A 121 -3.27 -26.49 25.16
C ILE A 121 -2.22 -26.40 24.05
N ILE A 122 -2.41 -27.15 22.95
CA ILE A 122 -1.50 -27.11 21.80
C ILE A 122 -1.42 -25.69 21.25
N PHE A 123 -2.57 -25.02 21.14
CA PHE A 123 -2.65 -23.66 20.68
C PHE A 123 -1.86 -22.68 21.57
N ILE A 124 -2.06 -22.72 22.88
CA ILE A 124 -1.33 -21.87 23.84
C ILE A 124 0.18 -22.16 23.76
N SER A 125 0.58 -23.42 23.56
CA SER A 125 1.98 -23.80 23.37
C SER A 125 2.59 -23.10 22.15
N VAL A 126 1.92 -23.18 20.98
CA VAL A 126 2.41 -22.54 19.74
C VAL A 126 2.43 -21.01 19.87
N VAL A 127 1.40 -20.40 20.46
CA VAL A 127 1.36 -18.95 20.67
C VAL A 127 2.49 -18.51 21.61
N ARG A 128 2.73 -19.24 22.69
CA ARG A 128 3.79 -18.93 23.64
C ARG A 128 5.17 -19.06 23.00
N GLU A 129 5.41 -20.15 22.29
CA GLU A 129 6.66 -20.38 21.57
C GLU A 129 6.93 -19.26 20.56
N ARG A 130 5.93 -18.87 19.76
CA ARG A 130 6.08 -17.79 18.78
C ARG A 130 6.19 -16.41 19.38
N TYR A 131 5.50 -16.12 20.47
CA TYR A 131 5.69 -14.87 21.19
C TYR A 131 7.11 -14.76 21.74
N HIS A 132 7.65 -15.86 22.28
CA HIS A 132 9.00 -15.91 22.81
C HIS A 132 10.06 -15.77 21.71
N GLU A 133 9.92 -16.53 20.62
CA GLU A 133 10.81 -16.49 19.46
C GLU A 133 10.83 -15.09 18.83
N ARG A 134 9.66 -14.46 18.59
CA ARG A 134 9.59 -13.10 18.04
C ARG A 134 10.22 -12.03 18.95
N ARG A 135 10.22 -12.26 20.27
CA ARG A 135 10.79 -11.32 21.25
C ARG A 135 12.29 -11.50 21.43
N ASN A 136 12.78 -12.73 21.32
CA ASN A 136 14.16 -13.10 21.65
C ASN A 136 15.02 -13.47 20.44
N ASP A 137 14.51 -13.37 19.21
CA ASP A 137 15.28 -13.63 18.00
C ASP A 137 16.39 -12.59 17.84
N PRO A 138 17.68 -12.97 18.04
CA PRO A 138 18.83 -12.06 17.92
C PRO A 138 19.17 -11.72 16.47
N TYR A 139 18.61 -12.46 15.49
CA TYR A 139 18.88 -12.28 14.06
C TYR A 139 17.81 -11.42 13.37
N ARG A 140 16.94 -10.76 14.14
CA ARG A 140 15.86 -9.92 13.61
C ARG A 140 16.34 -8.72 12.78
N GLU A 141 17.61 -8.35 12.92
CA GLU A 141 18.25 -7.19 12.27
C GLU A 141 19.36 -7.57 11.29
N VAL A 142 19.59 -8.87 11.03
CA VAL A 142 20.63 -9.31 10.09
C VAL A 142 20.03 -9.47 8.71
N GLU A 143 20.22 -8.46 7.85
CA GLU A 143 20.00 -8.55 6.41
C GLU A 143 21.05 -9.51 5.80
N ARG A 144 20.62 -10.41 4.91
CA ARG A 144 21.48 -11.34 4.17
C ARG A 144 21.38 -11.06 2.68
#